data_AF-A0A1I7YQZ9-F1
#
_entry.id   AF-A0A1I7YQZ9-F1
#
_cell.length_a   1.000
_cell.length_b   1.000
_cell.length_c   1.000
_cell.angle_alpha   90.00
_cell.angle_beta   90.00
_cell.angle_gamma   90.00
#
_symmetry.space_group_name_H-M   'P 1'
#
loop_
_entity.id
_entity.type
_entity.pdbx_description
1 polymer ?
#
loop_
_entity_poly.entity_id
_entity_poly.type
_entity_poly.pdbx_seq_one_letter_code
_entity_poly.pdbx_strand_id
1 'polypeptide(L)' 'MGLESCVLGQQVFGGHGYIREWGQEQLVRDVRIAQIYEGTNGIQALDLLGRKVVADGGQSLALFANEIRS' A
#
# COMPACT_ATOMS: atom_id res chain seq x y z
N MET A 1 2.58 -0.12 -1.53
CA MET A 1 3.74 0.73 -1.87
C MET A 1 4.64 1.01 -0.65
N GLY A 2 4.14 1.51 0.49
CA GLY A 2 5.01 1.87 1.63
C GLY A 2 5.99 0.80 2.11
N LEU A 3 5.51 -0.41 2.41
CA LEU A 3 6.38 -1.52 2.83
C LEU A 3 7.44 -1.91 1.78
N GLU A 4 7.00 -2.05 0.54
CA GLU A 4 7.88 -2.45 -0.56
C GLU A 4 9.01 -1.43 -0.77
N SER A 5 8.68 -0.13 -0.69
CA SER A 5 9.68 0.93 -0.73
C SER A 5 10.70 0.83 0.41
N CYS A 6 10.26 0.55 1.65
CA CYS A 6 11.19 0.33 2.77
C CYS A 6 12.07 -0.90 2.56
N VAL A 7 11.53 -1.99 1.99
CA VAL A 7 12.31 -3.20 1.68
C VAL A 7 13.34 -2.93 0.58
N LEU A 8 12.95 -2.20 -0.48
CA LEU A 8 13.89 -1.77 -1.53
C LEU A 8 14.96 -0.83 -0.96
N GLY A 9 14.59 0.09 -0.06
CA GLY A 9 15.52 0.95 0.66
C GLY A 9 16.52 0.15 1.50
N GLN A 10 16.05 -0.87 2.21
CA GLN A 10 16.92 -1.79 2.96
C GLN A 10 17.91 -2.51 2.04
N GLN A 11 17.46 -2.93 0.85
CA GLN A 11 18.31 -3.61 -0.14
C GLN A 11 19.43 -2.72 -0.68
N VAL A 12 19.21 -1.41 -0.80
CA VAL A 12 20.27 -0.45 -1.22
C VAL A 12 21.46 -0.46 -0.26
N PHE A 13 21.23 -0.71 1.03
CA PHE A 13 22.27 -0.79 2.05
C PHE A 13 22.97 -2.16 2.08
N GLY A 14 22.50 -3.14 1.30
CA GLY A 14 23.00 -4.51 1.33
C GLY A 14 22.97 -5.10 2.74
N GLY A 15 24.06 -5.78 3.15
CA GLY A 15 24.16 -6.38 4.48
C GLY A 15 24.01 -5.38 5.63
N HIS A 16 24.44 -4.13 5.45
CA HIS A 16 24.29 -3.08 6.47
C HIS A 16 22.82 -2.71 6.72
N GLY A 17 21.94 -2.92 5.74
CA GLY A 17 20.49 -2.70 5.90
C GLY A 17 19.84 -3.60 6.95
N TYR A 18 20.50 -4.71 7.32
CA TYR A 18 20.04 -5.61 8.39
C TYR A 18 20.61 -5.28 9.77
N ILE A 19 21.55 -4.33 9.85
CA ILE A 19 22.19 -3.94 11.10
C ILE A 19 21.42 -2.77 11.71
N ARG A 20 21.00 -2.91 12.98
CA ARG A 20 20.11 -1.95 13.68
C ARG A 20 20.62 -0.51 13.69
N GLU A 21 21.93 -0.30 13.73
CA GLU A 21 22.55 1.03 13.75
C GLU A 21 22.16 1.90 12.54
N TRP A 22 21.89 1.27 11.39
CA TRP A 22 21.53 1.99 10.14
C TRP A 22 20.03 2.28 10.02
N GLY A 23 19.19 1.77 10.93
CA GLY A 23 17.76 2.09 11.02
C GLY A 23 16.84 1.54 9.92
N GLN A 24 17.36 0.97 8.83
CA GLN A 24 16.53 0.46 7.72
C GLN A 24 15.57 -0.66 8.15
N GLU A 25 16.04 -1.59 8.99
CA GLU A 25 15.19 -2.67 9.51
C GLU A 25 14.01 -2.14 10.35
N GLN A 26 14.22 -1.02 11.06
CA GLN A 26 13.16 -0.37 11.82
C GLN A 26 12.07 0.17 10.91
N LEU A 27 12.42 0.84 9.82
CA LEU A 27 11.44 1.36 8.86
C LEU A 27 10.56 0.25 8.29
N VAL A 28 11.16 -0.90 7.95
CA VAL A 28 10.43 -2.09 7.45
C VAL A 28 9.48 -2.66 8.49
N ARG A 29 9.86 -2.67 9.77
CA ARG A 29 8.97 -3.10 10.86
C ARG A 29 7.84 -2.12 11.10
N ASP A 30 8.14 -0.83 11.20
CA ASP A 30 7.19 0.21 11.58
C ASP A 30 6.12 0.37 10.49
N VAL A 31 6.49 0.30 9.20
CA VAL A 31 5.53 0.41 8.08
C VAL A 31 4.64 -0.82 7.92
N ARG A 32 5.01 -1.98 8.50
CA ARG A 32 4.25 -3.23 8.33
C ARG A 32 2.82 -3.12 8.86
N ILE A 33 2.60 -2.35 9.92
CA ILE A 33 1.27 -2.20 10.55
C ILE A 33 0.25 -1.54 9.62
N ALA A 34 0.70 -0.71 8.67
CA ALA A 34 -0.15 0.05 7.77
C ALA A 34 -1.04 -0.83 6.86
N GLN A 35 -0.68 -2.11 6.67
CA GLN A 35 -1.45 -3.04 5.85
C GLN A 35 -2.51 -3.83 6.64
N ILE A 36 -2.55 -3.66 7.97
CA ILE A 36 -3.34 -4.47 8.90
C ILE A 36 -4.30 -3.58 9.70
N TYR A 37 -3.81 -2.45 10.18
CA TYR A 37 -4.58 -1.52 11.01
C TYR A 37 -5.66 -0.79 10.17
N GLU A 38 -6.81 -0.47 10.78
CA GLU A 38 -7.97 0.20 10.15
C GLU A 38 -8.51 -0.51 8.89
N GLY A 39 -8.45 -1.84 8.92
CA GLY A 39 -8.91 -2.69 7.83
C GLY A 39 -7.74 -3.21 7.02
N THR A 40 -7.63 -4.54 6.94
CA THR A 40 -6.56 -5.17 6.17
C THR A 40 -6.71 -4.82 4.69
N ASN A 41 -5.60 -4.81 3.95
CA ASN A 41 -5.62 -4.56 2.51
C ASN A 41 -6.66 -5.40 1.76
N GLY A 42 -6.86 -6.66 2.16
CA GLY A 42 -7.87 -7.54 1.57
C GLY A 42 -9.30 -7.07 1.83
N ILE A 43 -9.60 -6.65 3.06
CA ILE A 43 -10.92 -6.09 3.41
C ILE A 43 -11.17 -4.78 2.66
N GLN A 44 -10.15 -3.92 2.54
CA GLN A 44 -10.25 -2.68 1.76
C GLN A 44 -10.47 -2.96 0.27
N ALA A 45 -9.81 -3.98 -0.31
CA ALA A 45 -10.03 -4.37 -1.70
C ALA A 45 -11.45 -4.89 -1.94
N LEU A 46 -11.98 -5.69 -1.01
CA LEU A 46 -13.37 -6.15 -1.06
C LEU A 46 -14.38 -5.00 -0.92
N ASP A 47 -14.10 -4.04 -0.04
CA ASP A 47 -14.90 -2.82 0.08
C ASP A 47 -14.93 -2.02 -1.22
N LEU A 48 -13.76 -1.77 -1.81
CA LEU A 48 -13.62 -1.03 -3.05
C LEU A 48 -14.45 -1.67 -4.16
N LEU A 49 -14.21 -2.96 -4.44
CA LEU A 49 -14.91 -3.64 -5.53
C LEU A 49 -16.39 -3.83 -5.23
N GLY A 50 -16.74 -4.34 -4.06
CA GLY A 50 -18.12 -4.67 -3.72
C GLY A 50 -19.00 -3.44 -3.47
N ARG A 51 -18.57 -2.53 -2.60
CA ARG A 51 -19.39 -1.40 -2.15
C ARG A 51 -19.15 -0.12 -2.94
N LYS A 52 -17.92 0.17 -3.36
CA LYS A 52 -17.62 1.45 -4.04
C LYS A 52 -17.77 1.37 -5.56
N VAL A 53 -17.58 0.19 -6.17
CA VAL A 53 -17.71 0.01 -7.63
C VAL A 53 -19.02 -0.69 -7.99
N VAL A 54 -19.23 -1.92 -7.52
CA VAL A 54 -20.39 -2.72 -7.96
C VAL A 54 -21.71 -2.12 -7.49
N ALA A 55 -21.83 -1.74 -6.21
CA ALA A 55 -23.07 -1.15 -5.68
C ALA A 55 -23.40 0.23 -6.27
N ASP A 56 -22.39 0.96 -6.78
CA ASP A 56 -22.56 2.26 -7.46
C ASP A 56 -22.89 2.10 -8.97
N GLY A 57 -22.92 0.86 -9.48
CA GLY A 57 -23.06 0.60 -10.92
C GLY A 57 -21.86 1.09 -11.74
N GLY A 58 -20.70 1.32 -11.09
CA GLY A 58 -19.47 1.78 -11.74
C GLY A 58 -19.44 3.25 -12.15
N GLN A 59 -20.42 4.06 -11.73
CA GLN A 59 -20.52 5.47 -12.14
C GLN A 59 -19.30 6.29 -11.69
N SER A 60 -18.90 6.16 -10.42
CA SER A 60 -17.73 6.84 -9.86
C SER A 60 -16.42 6.44 -10.58
N LEU A 61 -16.30 5.15 -10.93
CA LEU A 61 -15.14 4.65 -11.67
C LEU A 61 -15.13 5.20 -13.11
N ALA A 62 -16.29 5.31 -13.78
CA ALA A 62 -16.39 5.86 -15.12
C ALA A 62 -16.02 7.35 -15.16
N LEU A 63 -16.43 8.13 -14.15
CA LEU A 63 -16.03 9.53 -14.02
C LEU A 63 -14.50 9.65 -13.88
N PHE A 64 -13.90 8.88 -12.98
CA PHE A 64 -12.45 8.87 -12.79
C PHE A 64 -11.69 8.42 -14.06
N ALA A 65 -12.20 7.42 -14.77
CA ALA A 65 -11.59 6.94 -16.01
C ALA A 65 -11.64 7.98 -17.14
N ASN A 66 -12.71 8.80 -17.19
CA ASN A 66 -12.81 9.90 -18.15
C ASN A 66 -11.81 11.02 -17.82
N GLU A 67 -11.62 11.35 -16.54
CA GLU A 67 -10.62 12.33 -16.08
C GLU A 67 -9.18 11.88 -16.43
N ILE A 68 -8.85 10.60 -16.30
CA ILE A 68 -7.53 10.09 -16.69
C ILE A 68 -7.30 10.19 -18.21
N ARG A 69 -8.37 10.13 -19.01
CA ARG A 69 -8.28 10.07 -20.48
C ARG A 69 -8.19 11.45 -21.13
N SER A 70 -8.66 12.50 -20.45
CA SER A 70 -8.53 13.89 -20.90
C SER A 70 -7.10 14.40 -20.74
#